data_AF-A0A1W6AA85-F1
#
_entry.id   AF-A0A1W6AA85-F1
#
_cell.length_a   1.000
_cell.length_b   1.000
_cell.length_c   1.000
_cell.angle_alpha   90.00
_cell.angle_beta   90.00
_cell.angle_gamma   90.00
#
_symmetry.space_group_name_H-M   'P 1'
#
loop_
_entity.id
_entity.type
_entity.pdbx_description
1 polymer ?
#
loop_
_entity_poly.entity_id
_entity_poly.type
_entity_poly.pdbx_seq_one_letter_code
_entity_poly.pdbx_strand_id
1 'polypeptide(L)'
;MMTEMGLKRSTKWSGYQAQHIIPSEMADNLVIKKIGMNFDDSSNGIFLRVPDDNISTMARHRGYHSVYNEVVARALNKMDINQSIDSLQKQVYDL
;
A
#
# COMPACT_ATOMS: atom_id res chain seq x y z
N MET A 1 -8.71 -8.91 -9.05
CA MET A 1 -8.88 -8.03 -7.87
C MET A 1 -8.99 -8.76 -6.52
N MET A 2 -10.11 -9.35 -6.09
CA MET A 2 -10.22 -9.95 -4.72
C MET A 2 -9.13 -10.98 -4.40
N THR A 3 -8.92 -11.93 -5.32
CA THR A 3 -7.91 -12.98 -5.18
C THR A 3 -6.48 -12.43 -5.26
N GLU A 4 -6.26 -11.42 -6.11
CA GLU A 4 -4.96 -10.74 -6.23
C GLU A 4 -4.58 -10.00 -4.94
N MET A 5 -5.59 -9.49 -4.22
CA MET A 5 -5.44 -8.81 -2.92
C MET A 5 -5.54 -9.79 -1.73
N GLY A 6 -5.33 -11.09 -1.95
CA GLY A 6 -5.23 -12.10 -0.89
C GLY A 6 -6.56 -12.55 -0.26
N LEU A 7 -7.71 -12.19 -0.82
CA LEU A 7 -9.03 -12.61 -0.32
C LEU A 7 -9.62 -13.75 -1.16
N LYS A 8 -10.53 -14.53 -0.56
CA LYS A 8 -11.31 -15.53 -1.31
C LYS A 8 -12.11 -14.84 -2.42
N ARG A 9 -12.24 -15.50 -3.57
CA ARG A 9 -13.04 -14.98 -4.70
C ARG A 9 -14.50 -14.69 -4.33
N SER A 10 -15.06 -15.44 -3.37
CA SER A 10 -16.43 -15.24 -2.88
C SER A 10 -16.58 -14.08 -1.90
N THR A 11 -15.48 -13.44 -1.49
CA THR A 11 -15.53 -12.27 -0.60
C THR A 11 -16.24 -11.13 -1.30
N LYS A 12 -17.27 -10.60 -0.63
CA LYS A 12 -17.96 -9.39 -1.09
C LYS A 12 -17.13 -8.18 -0.69
N TRP A 13 -17.09 -7.17 -1.57
CA TRP A 13 -16.46 -5.88 -1.30
C TRP A 13 -17.07 -5.19 -0.07
N SER A 14 -18.39 -5.36 0.13
CA SER A 14 -19.11 -4.80 1.27
C SER A 14 -18.50 -5.27 2.61
N GLY A 15 -17.99 -4.33 3.41
CA GLY A 15 -17.29 -4.61 4.66
C GLY A 15 -15.76 -4.49 4.59
N TYR A 16 -15.21 -4.18 3.41
CA TYR A 16 -13.79 -3.92 3.21
C TYR A 16 -13.57 -2.54 2.56
N GLN A 17 -12.43 -1.94 2.87
CA GLN A 17 -11.91 -0.75 2.20
C GLN A 17 -10.52 -1.07 1.68
N ALA A 18 -10.27 -0.70 0.43
CA ALA A 18 -8.94 -0.77 -0.16
C ALA A 18 -8.08 0.37 0.40
N GLN A 19 -6.86 0.05 0.78
CA GLN A 19 -5.82 0.97 1.18
C GLN A 19 -4.61 0.74 0.28
N HIS A 20 -3.96 1.82 -0.16
CA HIS A 20 -2.69 1.70 -0.86
C HIS A 20 -1.56 1.37 0.14
N ILE A 21 -0.70 0.41 -0.21
CA ILE A 21 0.53 0.08 0.54
C ILE A 21 1.50 1.25 0.40
N ILE A 22 1.78 1.67 -0.83
CA ILE A 22 2.45 2.95 -1.11
C ILE A 22 1.37 4.00 -1.36
N PRO A 23 1.16 4.95 -0.43
CA PRO A 23 0.12 5.97 -0.56
C PRO A 23 0.34 6.85 -1.78
N SER A 24 -0.74 7.29 -2.44
CA SER A 24 -0.67 8.14 -3.63
C SER A 24 -0.04 9.51 -3.32
N GLU A 25 -0.05 9.93 -2.06
CA GLU A 25 0.67 11.11 -1.56
C GLU A 25 2.19 10.99 -1.74
N MET A 26 2.73 9.78 -1.98
CA MET A 26 4.14 9.56 -2.28
C MET A 26 4.49 9.84 -3.75
N ALA A 27 3.54 10.24 -4.59
CA ALA A 27 3.75 10.48 -6.03
C ALA A 27 4.90 11.46 -6.32
N ASP A 28 5.16 12.40 -5.41
CA ASP A 28 6.25 13.36 -5.56
C ASP A 28 7.63 12.88 -5.11
N ASN A 29 7.71 11.72 -4.46
CA ASN A 29 8.97 11.12 -4.04
C ASN A 29 9.84 10.74 -5.26
N LEU A 30 11.14 11.06 -5.19
CA LEU A 30 12.06 10.87 -6.32
C LEU A 30 12.26 9.39 -6.70
N VAL A 31 12.25 8.48 -5.72
CA VAL A 31 12.34 7.03 -5.98
C VAL A 31 11.12 6.56 -6.74
N ILE A 32 9.93 6.94 -6.28
CA ILE A 32 8.65 6.60 -6.91
C ILE A 32 8.59 7.12 -8.35
N LYS A 33 8.97 8.38 -8.58
CA LYS A 33 9.07 8.97 -9.93
C LYS A 33 10.05 8.20 -10.81
N LYS A 34 11.22 7.84 -10.27
CA LYS A 34 12.25 7.11 -11.01
C LYS A 34 11.78 5.73 -11.46
N ILE A 35 11.05 5.01 -10.61
CA ILE A 35 10.55 3.66 -10.95
C ILE A 35 9.27 3.67 -11.80
N GLY A 36 8.59 4.82 -11.93
CA GLY A 36 7.37 4.96 -12.71
C GLY A 36 6.20 4.14 -12.16
N MET A 37 6.02 4.12 -10.84
CA MET A 37 5.03 3.28 -10.17
C MET A 37 3.59 3.62 -10.57
N ASN A 38 2.78 2.59 -10.86
CA ASN A 38 1.33 2.70 -10.96
C ASN A 38 0.68 2.47 -9.58
N PHE A 39 0.09 3.50 -9.00
CA PHE A 39 -0.52 3.41 -7.66
C PHE A 39 -1.79 2.57 -7.61
N ASP A 40 -2.52 2.50 -8.72
CA ASP A 40 -3.80 1.78 -8.81
C ASP A 40 -3.62 0.30 -9.18
N ASP A 41 -2.38 -0.18 -9.28
CA ASP A 41 -2.08 -1.59 -9.49
C ASP A 41 -2.56 -2.44 -8.30
N SER A 42 -3.10 -3.63 -8.56
CA SER A 42 -3.65 -4.46 -7.50
C SER A 42 -2.59 -4.96 -6.51
N SER A 43 -1.32 -5.01 -6.91
CA SER A 43 -0.20 -5.32 -6.01
C SER A 43 0.10 -4.22 -4.99
N ASN A 44 -0.32 -2.98 -5.24
CA ASN A 44 -0.21 -1.86 -4.31
C ASN A 44 -1.44 -1.72 -3.40
N GLY A 45 -2.38 -2.66 -3.44
CA GLY A 45 -3.62 -2.60 -2.66
C GLY A 45 -3.70 -3.66 -1.58
N ILE A 46 -4.14 -3.26 -0.38
CA ILE A 46 -4.56 -4.17 0.67
C ILE A 46 -6.02 -3.90 1.06
N PHE A 47 -6.78 -4.96 1.31
CA PHE A 47 -8.12 -4.84 1.87
C PHE A 47 -8.08 -4.85 3.39
N LEU A 48 -8.53 -3.74 3.96
CA LEU A 48 -8.75 -3.59 5.39
C LEU A 48 -10.24 -3.78 5.68
N ARG A 49 -10.57 -4.38 6.83
CA ARG A 49 -11.97 -4.46 7.25
C ARG A 49 -12.47 -3.07 7.64
N VAL A 50 -13.71 -2.77 7.27
CA VAL A 50 -14.45 -1.65 7.85
C VAL A 50 -14.70 -1.96 9.33
N PRO A 51 -14.65 -0.98 10.24
CA PRO A 51 -14.95 -1.20 11.64
C PRO A 51 -16.35 -1.81 11.84
N ASP A 52 -16.43 -2.83 12.69
CA ASP A 52 -17.65 -3.52 13.13
C ASP A 52 -17.53 -3.89 14.61
N ASP A 53 -18.64 -4.27 15.25
CA ASP A 53 -18.69 -4.55 16.70
C ASP A 53 -18.08 -5.90 17.10
N ASN A 54 -17.60 -6.69 16.13
CA ASN A 54 -17.01 -8.00 16.39
C ASN A 54 -15.58 -7.89 16.94
N ILE A 55 -15.07 -8.89 17.64
CA ILE A 55 -13.64 -8.96 17.97
C ILE A 55 -12.91 -9.65 16.80
N SER A 56 -11.89 -8.99 16.26
CA SER A 56 -11.07 -9.50 15.15
C SER A 56 -9.60 -9.14 15.36
N THR A 57 -8.71 -10.05 14.98
CA THR A 57 -7.26 -9.82 14.95
C THR A 57 -6.80 -9.05 13.70
N MET A 58 -7.69 -8.78 12.76
CA MET A 58 -7.37 -8.04 11.53
C MET A 58 -7.32 -6.53 11.76
N ALA A 59 -6.41 -5.84 11.06
CA ALA A 59 -6.37 -4.39 11.02
C ALA A 59 -7.66 -3.81 10.40
N ARG A 60 -8.10 -2.67 10.96
CA ARG A 60 -9.31 -1.95 10.53
C ARG A 60 -8.94 -0.59 9.99
N HIS A 61 -9.62 -0.17 8.92
CA HIS A 61 -9.45 1.16 8.37
C HIS A 61 -10.27 2.18 9.20
N ARG A 62 -9.62 3.21 9.75
CA ARG A 62 -10.27 4.24 10.57
C ARG A 62 -10.15 5.64 9.96
N GLY A 63 -10.14 5.73 8.63
CA GLY A 63 -9.98 6.98 7.89
C GLY A 63 -8.52 7.26 7.57
N TYR A 64 -8.13 8.54 7.49
CA TYR A 64 -6.80 8.93 7.02
C TYR A 64 -5.67 8.45 7.96
N HIS A 65 -4.62 7.86 7.38
CA HIS A 65 -3.51 7.24 8.09
C HIS A 65 -2.22 8.07 7.99
N SER A 66 -2.22 9.31 8.51
CA SER A 66 -1.06 10.23 8.46
C SER A 66 0.25 9.59 8.94
N VAL A 67 0.21 8.86 10.05
CA VAL A 67 1.38 8.19 10.63
C VAL A 67 1.94 7.12 9.69
N TYR A 68 1.08 6.35 9.01
CA TYR A 68 1.53 5.35 8.05
C TYR A 68 2.20 6.01 6.85
N ASN A 69 1.58 7.06 6.31
CA ASN A 69 2.15 7.84 5.20
C ASN A 69 3.53 8.39 5.56
N GLU A 70 3.72 8.88 6.78
CA GLU A 70 5.04 9.32 7.26
C GLU A 70 6.07 8.19 7.33
N VAL A 71 5.66 7.00 7.77
CA VAL A 71 6.55 5.82 7.85
C VAL A 71 6.99 5.41 6.45
N VAL A 72 6.07 5.32 5.49
CA VAL A 72 6.39 5.00 4.09
C VAL A 72 7.29 6.07 3.49
N ALA A 73 6.99 7.35 3.69
CA ALA A 73 7.82 8.47 3.22
C ALA A 73 9.25 8.38 3.76
N ARG A 74 9.42 8.09 5.06
CA ARG A 74 10.75 7.92 5.66
C ARG A 74 11.50 6.72 5.11
N ALA A 75 10.81 5.63 4.78
CA ALA A 75 11.42 4.46 4.18
C ALA A 75 11.91 4.76 2.75
N LEU A 76 11.06 5.37 1.93
CA LEU A 76 11.42 5.80 0.57
C LEU A 76 12.60 6.78 0.56
N ASN A 77 12.60 7.76 1.47
CA ASN A 77 13.66 8.78 1.58
C ASN A 77 15.02 8.20 2.01
N LYS A 78 15.07 6.97 2.54
CA LYS A 78 16.31 6.29 2.92
C LYS A 78 16.92 5.47 1.78
N MET A 79 16.18 5.22 0.70
CA MET A 79 16.68 4.44 -0.42
C MET A 79 17.72 5.23 -1.22
N ASP A 80 18.76 4.55 -1.70
CA ASP A 80 19.76 5.17 -2.56
C ASP A 80 19.23 5.28 -3.99
N ILE A 81 18.81 6.49 -4.37
CA ILE A 81 18.27 6.78 -5.70
C ILE A 81 19.23 6.47 -6.85
N ASN A 82 20.53 6.32 -6.60
CA ASN A 82 21.50 6.02 -7.65
C ASN A 82 21.49 4.54 -8.06
N GLN A 83 20.81 3.68 -7.31
CA GLN A 83 20.64 2.28 -7.65
C GLN A 83 19.83 2.10 -8.94
N SER A 84 19.93 0.89 -9.52
CA SER A 84 19.15 0.52 -10.71
C SER A 84 17.64 0.55 -10.43
N ILE A 85 16.85 0.71 -11.49
CA ILE A 85 15.38 0.70 -11.39
C ILE A 85 14.91 -0.61 -10.77
N ASP A 86 15.44 -1.75 -11.21
CA ASP A 86 15.06 -3.08 -10.69
C ASP A 86 15.33 -3.22 -9.18
N SER A 87 16.47 -2.71 -8.71
CA SER A 87 16.82 -2.74 -7.28
C SER A 87 15.90 -1.84 -6.45
N LEU A 88 15.53 -0.67 -6.97
CA LEU A 88 14.60 0.24 -6.31
C LEU A 88 13.17 -0.32 -6.32
N GLN A 89 12.71 -0.89 -7.44
CA GLN A 89 11.40 -1.54 -7.54
C GLN A 89 11.27 -2.67 -6.53
N LYS A 90 12.30 -3.51 -6.38
CA LYS A 90 12.31 -4.58 -5.38
C LYS A 90 12.23 -4.03 -3.94
N GLN A 91 12.99 -2.99 -3.62
CA GLN A 91 12.92 -2.37 -2.31
C GLN A 91 11.56 -1.74 -2.01
N VAL A 92 10.93 -1.11 -3.00
CA VAL A 92 9.58 -0.54 -2.85
C VAL A 92 8.54 -1.65 -2.67
N TYR A 93 8.69 -2.76 -3.38
CA TYR A 93 7.81 -3.93 -3.24
C TYR A 93 7.91 -4.61 -1.86
N ASP A 94 9.09 -4.55 -1.22
CA ASP A 94 9.35 -5.15 0.08
C ASP A 94 8.91 -4.26 1.28
N LEU A 95 8.31 -3.08 1.04
CA LEU A 95 7.75 -2.18 2.07
C LEU A 95 6.36 -2.65 2.55
#